data_AF-A0A2M9ZRP4-F1
#
_entry.id   AF-A0A2M9ZRP4-F1
#
_cell.length_a   1.000
_cell.length_b   1.000
_cell.length_c   1.000
_cell.angle_alpha   90.00
_cell.angle_beta   90.00
_cell.angle_gamma   90.00
#
_symmetry.space_group_name_H-M   'P 1'
#
loop_
_entity.id
_entity.type
_entity.pdbx_description
1 polymer ?
#
loop_
_entity_poly.entity_id
_entity_poly.type
_entity_poly.pdbx_seq_one_letter_code
_entity_poly.pdbx_strand_id
1 'polypeptide(L)' 'MEISATGFKAKCLSLLDLVQSKHTEIIITKHGKAIAKLGFVKVFDLN' A
#
# COMPACT_ATOMS: atom_id res chain seq x y z
N MET A 1 8.04 2.07 -3.71
CA MET A 1 7.72 3.51 -3.90
C MET A 1 7.31 4.14 -2.57
N GLU A 2 7.33 5.46 -2.44
CA GLU A 2 6.91 6.16 -1.21
C GLU A 2 5.73 7.11 -1.46
N ILE A 3 4.86 7.28 -0.46
CA ILE A 3 3.75 8.23 -0.50
C ILE A 3 3.48 8.81 0.89
N SER A 4 3.05 10.07 0.96
CA SER A 4 2.63 10.67 2.24
C SER A 4 1.33 10.04 2.75
N ALA A 5 1.09 10.10 4.05
CA ALA A 5 -0.16 9.64 4.68
C ALA A 5 -1.40 10.33 4.09
N THR A 6 -1.30 11.63 3.78
CA THR A 6 -2.38 12.37 3.10
C THR A 6 -2.60 11.85 1.68
N GLY A 7 -1.52 11.59 0.93
CA GLY A 7 -1.60 11.02 -0.41
C GLY A 7 -2.18 9.61 -0.41
N PHE A 8 -1.80 8.78 0.57
CA PHE A 8 -2.38 7.46 0.78
C PHE A 8 -3.88 7.56 1.05
N LYS A 9 -4.31 8.42 1.99
CA LYS A 9 -5.75 8.61 2.29
C LYS A 9 -6.55 8.99 1.05
N ALA A 10 -6.02 9.87 0.20
CA ALA A 10 -6.70 10.32 -1.02
C ALA A 10 -6.79 9.25 -2.12
N LYS A 11 -5.89 8.24 -2.11
CA LYS A 11 -5.75 7.26 -3.20
C LYS A 11 -5.88 5.81 -2.74
N CYS A 12 -6.35 5.59 -1.51
CA CYS A 12 -6.26 4.32 -0.79
C CYS A 12 -6.68 3.12 -1.66
N LEU A 13 -7.91 3.13 -2.19
CA LEU A 13 -8.44 2.02 -2.97
C LEU A 13 -7.60 1.70 -4.21
N SER A 14 -7.26 2.72 -5.01
CA SER A 14 -6.42 2.52 -6.21
C SER A 14 -5.02 1.98 -5.89
N LEU A 15 -4.48 2.30 -4.71
CA LEU A 15 -3.19 1.79 -4.28
C LEU A 15 -3.28 0.34 -3.78
N LEU A 16 -4.41 -0.06 -3.16
CA LEU A 16 -4.70 -1.46 -2.83
C LEU A 16 -4.72 -2.32 -4.09
N ASP A 17 -5.44 -1.87 -5.13
CA ASP A 17 -5.51 -2.55 -6.42
C ASP A 17 -4.13 -2.65 -7.09
N LEU A 18 -3.34 -1.57 -7.01
CA LEU A 18 -2.00 -1.54 -7.56
C LEU A 18 -1.08 -2.55 -6.87
N VAL A 19 -1.04 -2.59 -5.52
CA VAL A 19 -0.17 -3.52 -4.82
C VAL A 19 -0.57 -4.97 -5.08
N GLN A 20 -1.88 -5.25 -5.12
CA GLN A 20 -2.39 -6.59 -5.39
C GLN A 20 -2.05 -7.03 -6.82
N SER A 21 -2.32 -6.20 -7.83
CA SER A 21 -2.12 -6.57 -9.23
C SER A 21 -0.65 -6.64 -9.65
N LYS A 22 0.21 -5.81 -9.05
CA LYS A 22 1.64 -5.73 -9.40
C LYS A 22 2.54 -6.47 -8.43
N HIS A 23 1.99 -7.04 -7.36
CA HIS A 23 2.76 -7.70 -6.31
C HIS A 23 3.89 -6.78 -5.79
N THR A 24 3.58 -5.50 -5.60
CA THR A 24 4.53 -4.47 -5.19
C THR A 24 4.25 -3.96 -3.78
N GLU A 25 5.15 -3.14 -3.27
CA GLU A 25 5.07 -2.57 -1.93
C GLU A 25 5.21 -1.03 -1.97
N ILE A 26 4.46 -0.38 -1.08
CA ILE A 26 4.41 1.07 -0.93
C ILE A 26 4.72 1.42 0.52
N ILE A 27 5.72 2.29 0.73
CA ILE A 27 5.99 2.85 2.05
C ILE A 27 5.15 4.12 2.22
N ILE A 28 4.40 4.18 3.33
CA ILE A 28 3.59 5.34 3.70
C ILE A 28 4.39 6.15 4.72
N THR A 29 4.59 7.44 4.44
CA THR A 29 5.37 8.35 5.27
C THR A 29 4.50 9.45 5.89
N LYS A 30 4.90 9.97 7.04
CA LYS A 30 4.31 11.17 7.67
C LYS A 30 5.44 12.08 8.14
N HIS A 31 5.42 13.33 7.69
CA HIS A 31 6.53 14.28 7.89
C HIS A 31 7.90 13.70 7.48
N GLY A 32 7.95 12.98 6.36
CA GLY A 32 9.17 12.35 5.84
C GLY A 32 9.63 11.07 6.55
N LYS A 33 8.94 10.64 7.61
CA LYS A 33 9.28 9.39 8.32
C LYS A 33 8.37 8.26 7.87
N ALA A 34 8.92 7.08 7.59
CA ALA A 34 8.13 5.88 7.32
C ALA A 34 7.28 5.50 8.54
N ILE A 35 5.99 5.26 8.35
CA ILE A 35 5.05 4.89 9.43
C ILE A 35 4.27 3.60 9.15
N ALA A 36 4.17 3.19 7.89
CA ALA A 36 3.50 1.95 7.50
C ALA A 36 4.01 1.46 6.15
N LYS A 37 3.76 0.18 5.85
CA LYS A 37 3.97 -0.43 4.54
C LYS A 37 2.66 -1.04 4.06
N LEU A 38 2.27 -0.74 2.84
CA LEU A 38 1.21 -1.44 2.13
C LEU A 38 1.85 -2.47 1.20
N GLY A 39 1.44 -3.73 1.34
CA GLY A 39 1.83 -4.83 0.47
C GLY A 39 0.62 -5.68 0.11
N PHE A 40 0.77 -6.51 -0.92
CA PHE A 40 -0.26 -7.47 -1.30
C PHE A 40 -0.36 -8.60 -0.27
N VAL A 41 -1.57 -9.13 -0.08
CA VAL A 41 -1.81 -10.30 0.75
C VAL A 41 -2.01 -11.49 -0.18
N LYS A 42 -1.26 -12.57 0.03
CA LYS A 42 -1.57 -13.86 -0.59
C LYS A 42 -2.76 -14.45 0.15
N VAL A 43 -3.94 -14.37 -0.44
CA VAL A 43 -5.08 -15.15 0.02
C VAL A 43 -4.86 -16.56 -0.50
N PHE A 44 -4.70 -17.52 0.41
CA PHE A 44 -4.77 -18.93 0.06
C PHE A 44 -6.24 -19.31 0.15
N ASP A 45 -6.85 -19.69 -0.97
CA ASP A 45 -8.19 -20.27 -0.96
C ASP A 45 -8.11 -21.58 -0.18
N LEU A 46 -8.67 -21.58 1.04
CA LEU A 46 -8.94 -22.80 1.78
C LEU A 46 -10.16 -23.45 1.11
N ASN A 47 -9.90 -24.20 0.04
CA ASN A 47 -10.80 -25.23 -0.46
C ASN A 47 -10.58 -26.53 0.33
#